data_AF-A0A9P4UUT2-F1
#
_entry.id   AF-A0A9P4UUT2-F1
#
_cell.length_a   1.000
_cell.length_b   1.000
_cell.length_c   1.000
_cell.angle_alpha   90.00
_cell.angle_beta   90.00
_cell.angle_gamma   90.00
#
_symmetry.space_group_name_H-M   'P 1'
#
loop_
_entity.id
_entity.type
_entity.pdbx_description
1 polymer ?
#
loop_
_entity_poly.entity_id
_entity_poly.type
_entity_poly.pdbx_seq_one_letter_code
_entity_poly.pdbx_strand_id
1 'polypeptide(L)'
;MYRQALQGTEEVLGRNHPKTLDKVSNLGNLYAEEGRLDDAERMYNRALRGIEDELGSNHPLTLLALEDLSNFYKDQGKLVKVEVCTKQ
;
A
#
# COMPACT_ATOMS: atom_id res chain seq x y z
N MET A 1 6.45 8.66 -15.19
CA MET A 1 5.67 9.76 -14.57
C MET A 1 5.37 9.50 -13.10
N TYR A 2 4.76 8.37 -12.73
CA TYR A 2 4.43 8.07 -11.32
C TYR A 2 5.62 8.09 -10.34
N ARG A 3 6.79 7.53 -10.70
CA ARG A 3 7.99 7.56 -9.83
C ARG A 3 8.51 8.98 -9.57
N GLN A 4 8.44 9.87 -10.57
CA GLN A 4 8.84 11.28 -10.41
C GLN A 4 7.81 12.04 -9.56
N ALA A 5 6.52 11.78 -9.76
CA ALA A 5 5.47 12.36 -8.92
C ALA A 5 5.58 11.89 -7.46
N LEU A 6 5.95 10.64 -7.23
CA LEU A 6 6.20 10.10 -5.88
C LEU A 6 7.40 10.79 -5.23
N GLN A 7 8.53 10.90 -5.94
CA GLN A 7 9.74 11.56 -5.40
C GLN A 7 9.46 13.01 -4.99
N GLY A 8 8.80 13.81 -5.84
CA GLY A 8 8.46 15.19 -5.48
C GLY A 8 7.48 15.27 -4.30
N THR A 9 6.62 14.26 -4.11
CA THR A 9 5.72 14.20 -2.95
C THR A 9 6.47 13.80 -1.68
N GLU A 10 7.41 12.85 -1.77
CA GLU A 10 8.29 12.46 -0.66
C GLU A 10 9.15 13.65 -0.17
N GLU A 11 9.63 14.49 -1.08
CA GLU A 11 10.41 15.69 -0.76
C GLU A 11 9.57 16.78 -0.06
N VAL A 12 8.31 16.95 -0.47
CA VAL A 12 7.44 18.02 0.06
C VAL A 12 6.69 17.61 1.33
N LEU A 13 6.14 16.39 1.37
CA LEU A 13 5.27 15.92 2.45
C LEU A 13 5.95 14.92 3.38
N GLY A 14 7.08 14.35 2.96
CA GLY A 14 7.73 13.26 3.68
C GLY A 14 7.27 11.88 3.20
N ARG A 15 8.09 10.88 3.52
CA ARG A 15 7.93 9.50 3.04
C ARG A 15 6.74 8.74 3.62
N ASN A 16 6.32 9.09 4.82
CA ASN A 16 5.26 8.39 5.56
C ASN A 16 3.93 9.14 5.53
N HIS A 17 3.90 10.37 5.02
CA HIS A 17 2.68 11.17 4.99
C HIS A 17 1.57 10.44 4.20
N PRO A 18 0.29 10.51 4.60
CA PRO A 18 -0.73 9.61 4.07
C PRO A 18 -0.95 9.78 2.57
N LYS A 19 -0.85 11.04 2.07
CA LYS A 19 -0.90 11.33 0.62
C LYS A 19 0.28 10.76 -0.17
N THR A 20 1.44 10.63 0.46
CA THR A 20 2.61 9.97 -0.17
C THR A 20 2.35 8.48 -0.27
N LEU A 21 1.85 7.87 0.80
CA LEU A 21 1.57 6.43 0.85
C LEU A 21 0.40 6.02 -0.05
N ASP A 22 -0.61 6.88 -0.22
CA ASP A 22 -1.67 6.70 -1.23
C ASP A 22 -1.09 6.60 -2.65
N LYS A 23 -0.12 7.47 -2.99
CA LYS A 23 0.62 7.36 -4.26
C LYS A 23 1.46 6.09 -4.37
N VAL A 24 1.99 5.59 -3.25
CA VAL A 24 2.69 4.31 -3.21
C VAL A 24 1.72 3.17 -3.52
N SER A 25 0.52 3.13 -2.92
CA SER A 25 -0.50 2.11 -3.21
C SER A 25 -0.89 2.11 -4.70
N ASN A 26 -1.09 3.30 -5.28
CA ASN A 26 -1.36 3.45 -6.72
C ASN A 26 -0.21 2.95 -7.61
N LEU A 27 1.04 3.06 -7.17
CA LEU A 27 2.17 2.46 -7.88
C LEU A 27 2.16 0.93 -7.79
N GLY A 28 1.62 0.37 -6.70
CA GLY A 28 1.33 -1.05 -6.56
C GLY A 28 0.35 -1.54 -7.62
N ASN A 29 -0.77 -0.84 -7.81
CA ASN A 29 -1.77 -1.14 -8.86
C ASN A 29 -1.12 -1.19 -10.25
N LEU A 30 -0.33 -0.17 -10.58
CA LEU A 30 0.37 -0.11 -11.87
C LEU A 30 1.32 -1.29 -12.07
N TYR A 31 2.09 -1.67 -11.04
CA TYR A 31 2.99 -2.82 -11.15
C TYR A 31 2.24 -4.15 -11.25
N ALA A 32 1.07 -4.28 -10.61
CA ALA A 32 0.23 -5.46 -10.74
C ALA A 32 -0.29 -5.60 -12.18
N GLU A 33 -0.75 -4.50 -12.79
CA GLU A 33 -1.17 -4.45 -14.20
C GLU A 33 -0.03 -4.79 -15.18
N GLU A 34 1.22 -4.39 -14.86
CA GLU A 34 2.42 -4.75 -15.63
C GLU A 34 2.89 -6.21 -15.41
N GLY A 35 2.22 -6.98 -14.54
CA GLY A 35 2.63 -8.34 -14.16
C GLY A 35 3.86 -8.40 -13.24
N ARG A 36 4.30 -7.25 -12.71
CA ARG A 36 5.45 -7.11 -11.81
C ARG A 36 5.01 -7.29 -10.36
N LEU A 37 4.57 -8.50 -10.05
CA LEU A 37 3.93 -8.84 -8.78
C LEU A 37 4.82 -8.54 -7.57
N ASP A 38 6.11 -8.87 -7.61
CA ASP A 38 7.02 -8.61 -6.48
C ASP A 38 7.18 -7.10 -6.18
N ASP A 39 7.18 -6.27 -7.22
CA ASP A 39 7.25 -4.82 -7.06
C ASP A 39 5.93 -4.26 -6.54
N ALA A 40 4.80 -4.77 -7.04
CA ALA A 40 3.47 -4.40 -6.56
C ALA A 40 3.29 -4.71 -5.07
N GLU A 41 3.64 -5.93 -4.66
CA GLU A 41 3.56 -6.40 -3.27
C GLU A 41 4.37 -5.49 -2.33
N ARG A 42 5.59 -5.10 -2.74
CA ARG A 42 6.43 -4.18 -1.97
C ARG A 42 5.78 -2.81 -1.82
N MET A 43 5.10 -2.31 -2.84
CA MET A 43 4.44 -1.01 -2.77
C MET A 43 3.24 -1.06 -1.82
N TYR A 44 2.36 -2.05 -1.94
CA TYR A 44 1.21 -2.19 -1.03
C TYR A 44 1.65 -2.37 0.42
N ASN A 45 2.64 -3.23 0.70
CA ASN A 45 3.16 -3.39 2.07
C ASN A 45 3.76 -2.10 2.64
N ARG A 46 4.47 -1.34 1.80
CA ARG A 46 5.02 -0.04 2.21
C ARG A 46 3.90 0.96 2.54
N ALA A 47 2.86 1.02 1.71
CA ALA A 47 1.71 1.90 1.94
C ALA A 47 0.97 1.52 3.22
N LEU A 48 0.62 0.24 3.38
CA LEU A 48 -0.08 -0.28 4.54
C LEU A 48 0.66 0.02 5.85
N ARG A 49 1.95 -0.35 5.92
CA ARG A 49 2.75 -0.15 7.13
C ARG A 49 2.90 1.33 7.49
N GLY A 50 3.14 2.19 6.50
CA GLY A 50 3.26 3.62 6.77
C GLY A 50 1.95 4.26 7.24
N ILE A 51 0.81 3.84 6.66
CA ILE A 51 -0.51 4.37 7.04
C ILE A 51 -0.88 3.87 8.43
N GLU A 52 -0.61 2.61 8.72
CA GLU A 52 -0.79 2.02 10.05
C GLU A 52 0.08 2.71 11.11
N ASP A 53 1.35 2.98 10.80
CA ASP A 53 2.26 3.67 11.72
C ASP A 53 1.83 5.14 12.00
N GLU A 54 1.28 5.86 11.00
CA GLU A 54 0.84 7.26 11.18
C GLU A 54 -0.57 7.41 11.74
N LEU A 55 -1.52 6.56 11.35
CA LEU A 55 -2.95 6.74 11.62
C LEU A 55 -3.54 5.63 12.51
N GLY A 56 -2.83 4.53 12.69
CA GLY A 56 -3.26 3.36 13.46
C GLY A 56 -4.03 2.32 12.65
N SER A 57 -4.09 1.10 13.17
CA SER A 57 -4.66 -0.08 12.49
C SER A 57 -6.17 0.03 12.18
N ASN A 58 -6.91 0.81 12.97
CA ASN A 58 -8.37 0.96 12.83
C ASN A 58 -8.79 2.16 11.96
N HIS A 59 -7.82 2.91 11.41
CA HIS A 59 -8.14 4.07 10.58
C HIS A 59 -8.71 3.62 9.21
N PRO A 60 -9.72 4.31 8.64
CA PRO A 60 -10.30 3.96 7.35
C PRO A 60 -9.28 3.79 6.22
N LEU A 61 -8.23 4.62 6.20
CA LEU A 61 -7.15 4.51 5.21
C LEU A 61 -6.31 3.23 5.38
N THR A 62 -6.13 2.75 6.61
CA THR A 62 -5.42 1.50 6.87
C THR A 62 -6.23 0.32 6.37
N LEU A 63 -7.54 0.33 6.60
CA LEU A 63 -8.46 -0.68 6.08
C LEU A 63 -8.50 -0.70 4.55
N LEU A 64 -8.46 0.46 3.90
CA LEU A 64 -8.39 0.58 2.44
C LEU A 64 -7.08 -0.01 1.90
N ALA A 65 -5.93 0.30 2.50
CA ALA A 65 -4.64 -0.26 2.09
C ALA A 65 -4.57 -1.80 2.29
N LEU A 66 -5.25 -2.31 3.34
CA LEU A 66 -5.46 -3.74 3.57
C LEU A 66 -6.32 -4.37 2.47
N GLU A 67 -7.38 -3.69 2.03
CA GLU A 67 -8.25 -4.15 0.95
C GLU A 67 -7.49 -4.22 -0.38
N ASP A 68 -6.70 -3.20 -0.72
CA ASP A 68 -5.83 -3.18 -1.91
C ASP A 68 -4.90 -4.40 -1.93
N LEU A 69 -4.18 -4.63 -0.82
CA LEU A 69 -3.25 -5.76 -0.71
C LEU A 69 -3.99 -7.12 -0.76
N SER A 70 -5.17 -7.20 -0.16
CA SER A 70 -5.99 -8.42 -0.17
C SER A 70 -6.50 -8.75 -1.57
N ASN A 71 -6.96 -7.76 -2.32
CA ASN A 71 -7.39 -7.90 -3.71
C ASN A 71 -6.21 -8.34 -4.59
N PHE A 72 -5.05 -7.71 -4.43
CA PHE A 72 -3.83 -8.09 -5.14
C PHE A 72 -3.42 -9.57 -4.93
N TYR A 73 -3.56 -10.08 -3.70
CA TYR A 73 -3.29 -11.49 -3.42
C TYR A 73 -4.36 -12.43 -3.97
N LYS A 74 -5.63 -12.03 -3.88
CA LYS A 74 -6.77 -12.77 -4.45
C LYS A 74 -6.62 -12.93 -5.96
N ASP A 75 -6.22 -11.88 -6.66
CA ASP A 75 -6.02 -11.88 -8.11
C ASP A 75 -4.86 -12.79 -8.55
N GLN A 76 -3.89 -13.02 -7.65
CA GLN A 76 -2.80 -13.98 -7.88
C GLN A 76 -3.17 -15.44 -7.55
N GLY A 77 -4.40 -15.71 -7.10
CA GLY A 77 -4.79 -17.02 -6.59
C GLY A 77 -4.05 -17.42 -5.30
N LYS A 78 -3.29 -16.49 -4.70
CA LYS A 78 -2.65 -16.65 -3.40
C LYS A 78 -3.66 -16.21 -2.36
N LEU A 79 -4.50 -17.11 -1.87
CA LEU A 79 -5.33 -16.87 -0.68
C LEU A 79 -4.41 -16.74 0.55
N VAL A 80 -3.74 -15.60 0.70
CA VAL A 80 -3.11 -15.23 1.96
C VAL A 80 -4.23 -14.67 2.83
N LYS A 81 -4.66 -15.49 3.78
CA LYS A 81 -5.55 -15.09 4.87
C LYS A 81 -4.82 -13.97 5.63
N VAL A 82 -5.11 -12.71 5.31
CA VAL A 82 -4.58 -11.56 6.06
C VAL A 82 -5.33 -11.56 7.38
N GLU A 83 -4.86 -12.38 8.31
CA GLU A 83 -5.36 -12.42 9.68
C GLU A 83 -4.96 -11.07 10.30
N VAL A 84 -5.92 -10.15 10.30
CA VAL A 84 -5.85 -8.91 11.08
C VAL A 84 -5.56 -9.32 12.50
N CYS A 85 -4.34 -9.08 12.95
CA CYS A 85 -3.93 -9.29 14.34
C CYS A 85 -4.55 -8.16 15.15
N THR A 86 -5.85 -8.28 15.47
CA THR A 86 -6.49 -7.49 16.51
C THR A 86 -5.86 -7.89 17.84
N LYS A 87 -4.76 -7.21 18.21
CA LYS A 87 -4.28 -7.27 19.58
C LYS A 87 -5.29 -6.54 20.47
N GLN A 88 -5.90 -7.35 21.33
CA GLN A 88 -6.87 -7.01 22.36
C GLN A 88 -6.25 -6.16 23.47
#